data_AF-A0A917I0F7-F1
#
_entry.id   AF-A0A917I0F7-F1
#
_cell.length_a   1.000
_cell.length_b   1.000
_cell.length_c   1.000
_cell.angle_alpha   90.00
_cell.angle_beta   90.00
_cell.angle_gamma   90.00
#
_symmetry.space_group_name_H-M   'P 1'
#
loop_
_entity.id
_entity.type
_entity.pdbx_description
1 polymer ?
#
loop_
_entity_poly.entity_id
_entity_poly.type
_entity_poly.pdbx_seq_one_letter_code
_entity_poly.pdbx_strand_id
1 'polypeptide(L)'
;MKNIFIGVLIIVALIFLSDRIYKIYSLHFVNSHESIILINNRLLLDEIDSFFNLEKGTFNPTEHQIVFSLFKRDGYSLEYYINLPVKNNNGQLAGTEFECNIKYESVRPYRFYDYEVKNRNIIVRVIEKNTNVIRQLNSNQIIAQKYFPGVYQFGKINIFNVNKSGITRHCN
;
A
#
# COMPACT_ATOMS: atom_id res chain seq x y z
N MET A 1 42.90 3.96 33.47
CA MET A 1 41.55 3.36 33.45
C MET A 1 40.42 4.38 33.27
N LYS A 2 40.36 5.50 34.00
CA LYS A 2 39.33 6.56 33.82
C LYS A 2 39.19 7.07 32.38
N ASN A 3 40.30 7.36 31.70
CA ASN A 3 40.29 7.89 30.33
C ASN A 3 39.76 6.88 29.30
N ILE A 4 39.96 5.58 29.55
CA ILE A 4 39.41 4.50 28.70
C ILE A 4 37.89 4.44 28.89
N PHE A 5 37.41 4.55 30.13
CA PHE A 5 35.97 4.54 30.44
C PHE A 5 35.23 5.74 29.83
N ILE A 6 35.85 6.92 29.86
CA ILE A 6 35.33 8.14 29.20
C ILE A 6 35.29 7.93 27.68
N GLY A 7 36.33 7.34 27.08
CA GLY A 7 36.34 7.02 25.65
C GLY A 7 35.21 6.07 25.23
N VAL A 8 34.96 5.02 26.02
CA VAL A 8 33.85 4.08 25.78
C VAL A 8 32.49 4.78 25.88
N LEU A 9 32.28 5.64 26.88
CA LEU A 9 31.05 6.41 27.03
C LEU A 9 30.77 7.33 25.83
N ILE A 10 31.80 7.99 25.30
CA ILE A 10 31.68 8.85 24.11
C ILE A 10 31.26 8.02 22.88
N ILE A 11 31.87 6.85 22.67
CA ILE A 11 31.53 5.98 21.55
C ILE A 11 30.07 5.51 21.64
N VAL A 12 29.63 5.08 22.83
CA VAL A 12 28.23 4.66 23.05
C VAL A 12 27.25 5.81 22.79
N ALA A 13 27.58 7.02 23.24
CA ALA A 13 26.76 8.21 22.99
C ALA A 13 26.67 8.55 21.49
N LEU A 14 27.78 8.45 20.74
CA LEU A 14 27.81 8.69 19.29
C LEU A 14 27.00 7.65 18.52
N ILE A 15 27.08 6.37 18.89
CA ILE A 15 26.27 5.30 18.29
C ILE A 15 24.78 5.56 18.55
N PHE A 16 24.42 5.92 19.78
CA PHE A 16 23.02 6.22 20.14
C PHE A 16 22.47 7.43 19.36
N LEU A 17 23.25 8.49 19.21
CA LEU A 17 22.89 9.65 18.40
C LEU A 17 22.73 9.28 16.92
N SER A 18 23.66 8.48 16.38
CA SER A 18 23.61 8.03 14.99
C SER A 18 22.37 7.18 14.71
N ASP A 19 22.04 6.23 15.61
CA ASP A 19 20.82 5.43 15.52
C ASP A 19 19.55 6.29 15.59
N ARG A 20 19.52 7.29 16.47
CA ARG A 20 18.40 8.25 16.55
C ARG A 20 18.24 9.07 15.28
N ILE A 21 19.33 9.62 14.74
CA ILE A 21 19.32 10.39 13.49
C ILE A 21 18.88 9.50 12.33
N TYR A 22 19.41 8.28 12.23
CA TYR A 22 19.04 7.32 11.20
C TYR A 22 17.56 6.94 11.28
N LYS A 23 17.03 6.69 12.48
CA LYS A 23 15.60 6.41 12.68
C LYS A 23 14.75 7.59 12.22
N ILE A 24 15.04 8.80 12.66
CA ILE A 24 14.31 10.01 12.24
C ILE A 24 14.37 10.18 10.70
N TYR A 25 15.56 10.00 10.11
CA TYR A 25 15.74 10.12 8.66
C TYR A 25 14.94 9.06 7.90
N SER A 26 15.04 7.79 8.28
CA SER A 26 14.32 6.68 7.65
C SER A 26 12.80 6.72 7.88
N LEU A 27 12.35 7.36 8.96
CA LEU A 27 10.94 7.59 9.28
C LEU A 27 10.34 8.76 8.48
N HIS A 28 11.14 9.69 7.98
CA HIS A 28 10.61 10.83 7.21
C HIS A 28 10.95 10.80 5.72
N PHE A 29 11.89 9.93 5.32
CA PHE A 29 12.40 9.90 3.96
C PHE A 29 12.06 8.59 3.26
N VAL A 30 11.39 8.71 2.11
CA VAL A 30 11.25 7.63 1.14
C VAL A 30 12.46 7.71 0.23
N ASN A 31 13.22 6.62 0.10
CA ASN A 31 14.40 6.62 -0.78
C ASN A 31 13.98 6.97 -2.22
N SER A 32 14.85 7.64 -2.98
CA SER A 32 14.59 8.02 -4.39
C SER A 32 14.26 6.84 -5.30
N HIS A 33 14.62 5.61 -4.89
CA HIS A 33 14.28 4.36 -5.60
C HIS A 33 13.10 3.59 -4.98
N GLU A 34 12.54 4.08 -3.90
CA GLU A 34 11.39 3.49 -3.22
C GLU A 34 10.11 4.24 -3.56
N SER A 35 9.00 3.52 -3.52
CA SER A 35 7.65 4.04 -3.65
C SER A 35 6.79 3.38 -2.58
N ILE A 36 5.92 4.17 -1.97
CA ILE A 36 4.85 3.66 -1.12
C ILE A 36 3.55 3.83 -1.88
N ILE A 37 2.68 2.83 -1.80
CA ILE A 37 1.38 2.84 -2.48
C ILE A 37 0.30 2.72 -1.41
N LEU A 38 -0.62 3.69 -1.38
CA LEU A 38 -1.77 3.75 -0.47
C LEU A 38 -3.05 3.92 -1.27
N ILE A 39 -4.12 3.25 -0.86
CA ILE A 39 -5.41 3.27 -1.57
C ILE A 39 -6.51 3.85 -0.68
N ASN A 40 -7.16 4.90 -1.17
CA ASN A 40 -8.44 5.38 -0.68
C ASN A 40 -9.54 4.73 -1.53
N ASN A 41 -10.23 3.73 -0.98
CA ASN A 41 -11.34 3.10 -1.66
C ASN A 41 -12.63 3.88 -1.38
N ARG A 42 -13.12 4.57 -2.40
CA ARG A 42 -14.35 5.37 -2.35
C ARG A 42 -15.50 4.72 -3.11
N LEU A 43 -15.38 3.47 -3.54
CA LEU A 43 -16.47 2.74 -4.17
C LEU A 43 -17.60 2.54 -3.15
N LEU A 44 -18.79 3.01 -3.51
CA LEU A 44 -20.00 2.68 -2.80
C LEU A 44 -20.47 1.28 -3.17
N LEU A 45 -21.19 0.60 -2.27
CA LEU A 45 -21.60 -0.80 -2.47
C LEU A 45 -22.41 -1.00 -3.75
N ASP A 46 -23.29 -0.05 -4.09
CA ASP A 46 -24.14 -0.05 -5.27
C ASP A 46 -23.38 0.26 -6.56
N GLU A 47 -22.17 0.83 -6.47
CA GLU A 47 -21.31 1.11 -7.62
C GLU A 47 -20.44 -0.09 -8.01
N ILE A 48 -20.24 -1.08 -7.12
CA ILE A 48 -19.26 -2.15 -7.30
C ILE A 48 -19.55 -2.97 -8.56
N ASP A 49 -20.77 -3.47 -8.72
CA ASP A 49 -21.14 -4.28 -9.90
C ASP A 49 -20.87 -3.51 -11.20
N SER A 50 -21.32 -2.24 -11.25
CA SER A 50 -21.09 -1.39 -12.41
C SER A 50 -19.60 -1.11 -12.66
N PHE A 51 -18.83 -0.92 -11.60
CA PHE A 51 -17.39 -0.69 -11.68
C PHE A 51 -16.68 -1.90 -12.30
N PHE A 52 -17.10 -3.12 -11.96
CA PHE A 52 -16.56 -4.37 -12.49
C PHE A 52 -17.23 -4.88 -13.78
N ASN A 53 -18.23 -4.17 -14.33
CA ASN A 53 -19.06 -4.62 -15.45
C ASN A 53 -19.77 -5.97 -15.17
N LEU A 54 -20.23 -6.17 -13.93
CA LEU A 54 -20.98 -7.34 -13.50
C LEU A 54 -22.49 -7.11 -13.62
N GLU A 55 -23.25 -8.20 -13.64
CA GLU A 55 -24.70 -8.13 -13.49
C GLU A 55 -25.06 -7.57 -12.11
N LYS A 56 -26.10 -6.73 -12.04
CA LYS A 56 -26.53 -6.10 -10.80
C LYS A 56 -26.93 -7.15 -9.76
N GLY A 57 -26.36 -7.08 -8.56
CA GLY A 57 -26.57 -8.04 -7.48
C GLY A 57 -25.53 -9.15 -7.39
N THR A 58 -24.52 -9.15 -8.27
CA THR A 58 -23.42 -10.14 -8.24
C THR A 58 -22.53 -9.94 -7.01
N PHE A 59 -22.22 -8.70 -6.66
CA PHE A 59 -21.43 -8.41 -5.47
C PHE A 59 -22.25 -8.55 -4.19
N ASN A 60 -21.91 -9.56 -3.38
CA ASN A 60 -22.46 -9.73 -2.06
C ASN A 60 -21.46 -9.27 -0.98
N PRO A 61 -21.71 -8.18 -0.23
CA PRO A 61 -20.80 -7.71 0.80
C PRO A 61 -20.65 -8.65 1.99
N THR A 62 -21.49 -9.68 2.17
CA THR A 62 -21.30 -10.69 3.23
C THR A 62 -20.30 -11.74 2.82
N GLU A 63 -20.29 -12.15 1.55
CA GLU A 63 -19.48 -13.24 0.99
C GLU A 63 -18.22 -12.75 0.29
N HIS A 64 -18.24 -11.54 -0.27
CA HIS A 64 -17.19 -10.98 -1.12
C HIS A 64 -16.49 -9.80 -0.46
N GLN A 65 -15.25 -9.56 -0.87
CA GLN A 65 -14.47 -8.39 -0.48
C GLN A 65 -13.70 -7.83 -1.67
N ILE A 66 -13.48 -6.52 -1.64
CA ILE A 66 -12.60 -5.85 -2.60
C ILE A 66 -11.19 -5.83 -2.04
N VAL A 67 -10.25 -6.31 -2.84
CA VAL A 67 -8.82 -6.25 -2.54
C VAL A 67 -8.07 -5.49 -3.61
N PHE A 68 -7.10 -4.70 -3.17
CA PHE A 68 -6.20 -3.95 -4.05
C PHE A 68 -4.84 -4.58 -3.96
N SER A 69 -4.24 -4.83 -5.11
CA SER A 69 -2.96 -5.50 -5.15
C SER A 69 -2.14 -5.05 -6.35
N LEU A 70 -0.91 -5.53 -6.38
CA LEU A 70 0.01 -5.38 -7.49
C LEU A 70 0.75 -6.70 -7.72
N PHE A 71 1.15 -6.91 -8.97
CA PHE A 71 2.16 -7.92 -9.27
C PHE A 71 3.51 -7.41 -8.79
N LYS A 72 4.07 -8.05 -7.76
CA LYS A 72 5.45 -7.82 -7.33
C LYS A 72 6.34 -8.87 -7.96
N ARG A 73 7.50 -8.44 -8.46
CA ARG A 73 8.63 -9.30 -8.77
C ARG A 73 9.56 -9.33 -7.55
N ASP A 74 9.82 -10.48 -6.95
CA ASP A 74 11.01 -10.55 -6.08
C ASP A 74 12.29 -10.60 -6.95
N GLY A 75 13.44 -10.30 -6.36
CA GLY A 75 14.73 -10.35 -7.08
C GLY A 75 15.06 -11.69 -7.77
N TYR A 76 14.22 -12.73 -7.61
CA TYR A 76 14.31 -14.03 -8.27
C TYR A 76 13.31 -14.22 -9.41
N SER A 77 12.63 -13.15 -9.85
CA SER A 77 11.61 -13.18 -10.91
C SER A 77 10.32 -13.91 -10.58
N LEU A 78 10.04 -14.17 -9.30
CA LEU A 78 8.75 -14.71 -8.89
C LEU A 78 7.72 -13.58 -8.85
N GLU A 79 6.58 -13.79 -9.53
CA GLU A 79 5.45 -12.87 -9.52
C GLU A 79 4.43 -13.29 -8.46
N TYR A 80 4.09 -12.38 -7.54
CA TYR A 80 3.07 -12.62 -6.52
C TYR A 80 2.29 -11.36 -6.18
N TYR A 81 1.12 -11.56 -5.57
CA TYR A 81 0.25 -10.46 -5.18
C TYR A 81 0.57 -9.94 -3.78
N ILE A 82 0.74 -8.62 -3.68
CA ILE A 82 0.80 -7.91 -2.40
C ILE A 82 -0.46 -7.09 -2.25
N ASN A 83 -1.12 -7.23 -1.10
CA ASN A 83 -2.23 -6.36 -0.72
C ASN A 83 -1.73 -4.97 -0.37
N LEU A 84 -2.37 -3.98 -0.98
CA LEU A 84 -2.15 -2.59 -0.68
C LEU A 84 -2.91 -2.19 0.59
N PRO A 85 -2.38 -1.25 1.40
CA PRO A 85 -3.13 -0.64 2.49
C PRO A 85 -4.34 0.12 1.93
N VAL A 86 -5.54 -0.19 2.44
CA VAL A 86 -6.81 0.39 1.98
C VAL A 86 -7.54 1.03 3.15
N LYS A 87 -8.06 2.25 2.94
CA LYS A 87 -9.09 2.86 3.79
C LYS A 87 -10.46 2.79 3.10
N ASN A 88 -11.48 2.31 3.83
CA ASN A 88 -12.87 2.17 3.36
C ASN A 88 -13.79 3.18 4.06
N ASN A 89 -14.94 3.47 3.44
CA ASN A 89 -15.94 4.45 3.89
C ASN A 89 -16.85 3.99 5.06
N ASN A 90 -16.72 2.78 5.59
CA ASN A 90 -17.73 2.19 6.49
C ASN A 90 -17.58 2.58 7.98
N GLY A 91 -17.84 3.85 8.30
CA GLY A 91 -18.76 4.12 9.42
C GLY A 91 -18.22 4.67 10.73
N GLN A 92 -17.30 5.62 10.73
CA GLN A 92 -17.31 6.71 11.71
C GLN A 92 -16.95 8.00 10.97
N LEU A 93 -17.87 8.97 10.97
CA LEU A 93 -17.61 10.32 10.46
C LEU A 93 -16.24 10.80 10.97
N ALA A 94 -15.36 11.18 10.03
CA ALA A 94 -13.97 11.59 10.22
C ALA A 94 -12.92 10.47 10.46
N GLY A 95 -12.85 9.48 9.57
CA GLY A 95 -11.62 8.74 9.32
C GLY A 95 -10.94 9.29 8.08
N THR A 96 -10.10 10.31 8.22
CA THR A 96 -9.49 11.05 7.10
C THR A 96 -8.88 10.09 6.09
N GLU A 97 -9.19 10.34 4.81
CA GLU A 97 -8.50 9.76 3.66
C GLU A 97 -6.99 9.79 3.90
N PHE A 98 -6.21 8.94 3.23
CA PHE A 98 -4.78 9.19 3.21
C PHE A 98 -4.54 10.59 2.64
N GLU A 99 -4.13 11.52 3.51
CA GLU A 99 -3.83 12.89 3.14
C GLU A 99 -2.44 12.95 2.50
N CYS A 100 -2.24 13.89 1.57
CA CYS A 100 -0.97 14.04 0.87
C CYS A 100 0.23 14.30 1.78
N ASN A 101 -0.02 14.85 2.97
CA ASN A 101 1.01 15.19 3.95
C ASN A 101 1.04 14.20 5.13
N ILE A 102 0.55 12.98 4.93
CA ILE A 102 0.52 11.98 5.99
C ILE A 102 1.94 11.74 6.55
N LYS A 103 2.08 11.90 7.88
CA LYS A 103 3.31 11.54 8.57
C LYS A 103 3.50 10.03 8.46
N TYR A 104 4.60 9.63 7.85
CA TYR A 104 4.93 8.24 7.52
C TYR A 104 4.84 7.28 8.74
N GLU A 105 5.12 7.74 9.96
CA GLU A 105 4.97 6.98 11.21
C GLU A 105 3.57 6.40 11.46
N SER A 106 2.52 7.02 10.90
CA SER A 106 1.12 6.65 11.18
C SER A 106 0.63 5.43 10.38
N VAL A 107 1.38 5.02 9.36
CA VAL A 107 1.07 3.87 8.52
C VAL A 107 2.31 2.97 8.57
N ARG A 108 2.16 1.64 8.63
CA ARG A 108 3.28 0.73 8.31
C ARG A 108 3.19 0.38 6.82
N PRO A 109 3.57 1.27 5.88
CA PRO A 109 3.38 0.97 4.48
C PRO A 109 4.36 -0.09 4.01
N TYR A 110 3.91 -0.91 3.08
CA TYR A 110 4.80 -1.69 2.24
C TYR A 110 5.58 -0.72 1.34
N ARG A 111 6.92 -0.82 1.38
CA ARG A 111 7.82 -0.12 0.47
C ARG A 111 8.08 -1.00 -0.73
N PHE A 112 8.07 -0.37 -1.91
CA PHE A 112 8.31 -1.02 -3.19
C PHE A 112 9.49 -0.35 -3.86
N TYR A 113 10.46 -1.13 -4.32
CA TYR A 113 11.55 -0.58 -5.13
C TYR A 113 11.11 -0.37 -6.57
N ASP A 114 11.80 0.51 -7.29
CA ASP A 114 11.55 0.80 -8.71
C ASP A 114 11.49 -0.45 -9.59
N TYR A 115 12.44 -1.37 -9.46
CA TYR A 115 12.46 -2.61 -10.22
C TYR A 115 11.29 -3.56 -9.89
N GLU A 116 10.61 -3.37 -8.75
CA GLU A 116 9.49 -4.20 -8.32
C GLU A 116 8.17 -3.75 -8.95
N VAL A 117 7.98 -2.43 -9.10
CA VAL A 117 6.67 -1.84 -9.45
C VAL A 117 6.66 -0.93 -10.66
N LYS A 118 7.82 -0.54 -11.22
CA LYS A 118 7.86 0.33 -12.41
C LYS A 118 7.05 -0.28 -13.56
N ASN A 119 6.13 0.51 -14.12
CA ASN A 119 5.20 0.11 -15.19
C ASN A 119 4.25 -1.04 -14.83
N ARG A 120 4.01 -1.31 -13.55
CA ARG A 120 3.06 -2.34 -13.10
C ARG A 120 1.68 -1.76 -12.84
N ASN A 121 0.65 -2.52 -13.21
CA ASN A 121 -0.73 -2.14 -12.97
C ASN A 121 -1.12 -2.36 -11.50
N ILE A 122 -1.94 -1.47 -10.98
CA ILE A 122 -2.75 -1.73 -9.78
C ILE A 122 -3.91 -2.63 -10.21
N ILE A 123 -4.16 -3.66 -9.42
CA ILE A 123 -5.18 -4.67 -9.70
C ILE A 123 -6.22 -4.60 -8.60
N VAL A 124 -7.44 -4.25 -8.99
CA VAL A 124 -8.60 -4.27 -8.11
C VAL A 124 -9.33 -5.58 -8.35
N ARG A 125 -9.61 -6.34 -7.30
CA ARG A 125 -10.30 -7.62 -7.40
C ARG A 125 -11.48 -7.70 -6.45
N VAL A 126 -12.51 -8.39 -6.90
CA VAL A 126 -13.54 -8.99 -6.03
C VAL A 126 -13.11 -10.43 -5.77
N ILE A 127 -12.96 -10.79 -4.50
CA ILE A 127 -12.63 -12.15 -4.07
C ILE A 127 -13.61 -12.63 -3.01
N GLU A 128 -13.68 -13.94 -2.81
CA GLU A 128 -14.40 -14.52 -1.67
C GLU A 128 -13.69 -14.19 -0.34
N LYS A 129 -14.47 -13.86 0.70
CA LYS A 129 -13.96 -13.50 2.03
C LYS A 129 -13.28 -14.64 2.78
N ASN A 130 -13.63 -15.88 2.47
CA ASN A 130 -13.00 -17.08 3.04
C ASN A 130 -11.50 -17.22 2.66
N THR A 131 -11.00 -16.38 1.74
CA THR A 131 -9.65 -16.44 1.23
C THR A 131 -8.67 -15.75 2.18
N ASN A 132 -8.23 -16.46 3.21
CA ASN A 132 -7.32 -15.94 4.24
C ASN A 132 -5.88 -15.66 3.75
N VAL A 133 -5.48 -16.19 2.59
CA VAL A 133 -4.10 -16.04 2.05
C VAL A 133 -4.15 -15.52 0.62
N ILE A 134 -4.04 -14.20 0.47
CA ILE A 134 -4.10 -13.52 -0.83
C ILE A 134 -2.76 -13.59 -1.60
N ARG A 135 -1.67 -14.02 -0.94
CA ARG A 135 -0.33 -14.14 -1.57
C ARG A 135 -0.32 -15.07 -2.78
N GLN A 136 -1.23 -16.04 -2.82
CA GLN A 136 -1.45 -16.96 -3.93
C GLN A 136 -2.96 -17.16 -4.10
N LEU A 137 -3.64 -16.13 -4.64
CA LEU A 137 -5.03 -16.29 -5.07
C LEU A 137 -5.07 -17.27 -6.25
N ASN A 138 -5.80 -18.35 -6.09
CA ASN A 138 -6.16 -19.21 -7.23
C ASN A 138 -7.19 -18.47 -8.09
N SER A 139 -7.17 -18.71 -9.42
CA SER A 139 -8.12 -18.11 -10.36
C SER A 139 -9.58 -18.26 -9.93
N ASN A 140 -9.89 -19.39 -9.28
CA ASN A 140 -11.25 -19.74 -8.86
C ASN A 140 -11.76 -18.93 -7.67
N GLN A 141 -10.88 -18.18 -6.98
CA GLN A 141 -11.25 -17.32 -5.86
C GLN A 141 -11.51 -15.87 -6.29
N ILE A 142 -11.26 -15.55 -7.57
CA ILE A 142 -11.41 -14.22 -8.15
C ILE A 142 -12.71 -14.18 -8.94
N ILE A 143 -13.67 -13.41 -8.44
CA ILE A 143 -14.97 -13.22 -9.08
C ILE A 143 -14.84 -12.23 -10.24
N ALA A 144 -14.12 -11.13 -10.01
CA ALA A 144 -13.88 -10.10 -11.00
C ALA A 144 -12.56 -9.37 -10.74
N GLN A 145 -11.94 -8.84 -11.79
CA GLN A 145 -10.76 -8.02 -11.65
C GLN A 145 -10.65 -6.94 -12.72
N LYS A 146 -10.07 -5.79 -12.36
CA LYS A 146 -9.71 -4.71 -13.29
C LYS A 146 -8.29 -4.25 -13.06
N TYR A 147 -7.64 -3.90 -14.16
CA TYR A 147 -6.26 -3.44 -14.20
C TYR A 147 -6.23 -1.95 -14.48
N PHE A 148 -5.46 -1.21 -13.69
CA PHE A 148 -5.28 0.21 -13.85
C PHE A 148 -3.79 0.54 -13.94
N PRO A 149 -3.37 1.38 -14.90
CA PRO A 149 -1.98 1.84 -14.97
C PRO A 149 -1.52 2.46 -13.65
N GLY A 150 -0.48 1.89 -13.06
CA GLY A 150 0.16 2.41 -11.85
C GLY A 150 1.22 3.45 -12.22
N VAL A 151 0.86 4.73 -12.19
CA VAL A 151 1.82 5.83 -12.39
C VAL A 151 2.46 6.16 -11.04
N TYR A 152 3.56 5.48 -10.71
CA TYR A 152 4.27 5.63 -9.45
C TYR A 152 5.35 6.71 -9.53
N GLN A 153 5.41 7.59 -8.54
CA GLN A 153 6.56 8.46 -8.32
C GLN A 153 7.46 7.86 -7.24
N PHE A 154 8.74 7.70 -7.54
CA PHE A 154 9.75 7.21 -6.60
C PHE A 154 10.27 8.37 -5.73
N GLY A 155 10.76 8.05 -4.52
CA GLY A 155 11.05 9.04 -3.48
C GLY A 155 9.80 9.62 -2.81
N LYS A 156 8.62 9.06 -3.06
CA LYS A 156 7.34 9.63 -2.62
C LYS A 156 6.32 8.57 -2.19
N ILE A 157 5.32 9.05 -1.46
CA ILE A 157 4.09 8.31 -1.15
C ILE A 157 3.09 8.55 -2.29
N ASN A 158 2.65 7.47 -2.93
CA ASN A 158 1.64 7.47 -3.97
C ASN A 158 0.30 7.08 -3.36
N ILE A 159 -0.60 8.06 -3.23
CA ILE A 159 -1.96 7.84 -2.77
C ILE A 159 -2.87 7.80 -3.99
N PHE A 160 -3.66 6.74 -4.13
CA PHE A 160 -4.64 6.59 -5.20
C PHE A 160 -6.07 6.57 -4.63
N ASN A 161 -6.96 7.30 -5.29
CA ASN A 161 -8.39 7.24 -5.04
C ASN A 161 -9.03 6.29 -6.06
N VAL A 162 -9.90 5.42 -5.57
CA VAL A 162 -10.68 4.51 -6.42
C VAL A 162 -12.14 4.87 -6.27
N ASN A 163 -12.81 5.15 -7.39
CA ASN A 163 -14.24 5.47 -7.44
C ASN A 163 -14.87 4.85 -8.70
N LYS A 164 -16.16 5.07 -8.92
CA LYS A 164 -16.88 4.54 -10.10
C LYS A 164 -16.21 4.82 -11.44
N SER A 165 -15.48 5.92 -11.58
CA SER A 165 -14.83 6.33 -12.83
C SER A 165 -13.47 5.67 -13.05
N GLY A 166 -12.90 5.02 -12.02
CA GLY A 166 -11.60 4.36 -12.10
C GLY A 166 -10.67 4.71 -10.95
N ILE A 167 -9.36 4.70 -11.25
CA ILE A 167 -8.30 5.02 -10.29
C ILE A 167 -7.62 6.32 -10.71
N THR A 168 -7.50 7.25 -9.78
CA THR A 168 -6.76 8.50 -9.97
C THR A 168 -5.76 8.71 -8.84
N ARG A 169 -4.66 9.40 -9.14
CA ARG A 169 -3.69 9.77 -8.11
C ARG A 169 -4.26 10.94 -7.31
N HIS A 170 -4.23 10.82 -5.98
CA HIS A 170 -4.77 11.82 -5.07
C HIS A 170 -3.83 13.01 -4.88
N CYS A 171 -2.52 12.76 -4.92
CA CYS A 171 -1.46 13.72 -4.60
C CYS A 171 -0.48 13.83 -5.76
N ASN A 172 -0.06 15.04 -6.12
CA ASN A 172 0.85 15.31 -7.23
C ASN A 172 2.32 15.44 -6.80
#